data_AF-A0A3P1WKT5-F1
#
_entry.id   AF-A0A3P1WKT5-F1
#
_cell.length_a   1.000
_cell.length_b   1.000
_cell.length_c   1.000
_cell.angle_alpha   90.00
_cell.angle_beta   90.00
_cell.angle_gamma   90.00
#
_symmetry.space_group_name_H-M   'P 1'
#
loop_
_entity.id
_entity.type
_entity.pdbx_description
1 polymer ?
#
loop_
_entity_poly.entity_id
_entity_poly.type
_entity_poly.pdbx_seq_one_letter_code
_entity_poly.pdbx_strand_id
1 'polypeptide(L)'
;MTESGSNGGWGASAPRVDQRSPGAQYVADQHVIEYVEPQKPPLVWLALSLVLSLAGLVMALALKGATMGLVAWVLAGPLAISMVGVYNAADMKRRESGWYAPSGLADWGRRLAVLLALVAVGFAAWLVANDVARGTWT
;
A
#
# COMPACT_ATOMS: atom_id res chain seq x y z
N MET A 1 -51.23 64.28 -33.28
CA MET A 1 -51.50 63.58 -32.01
C MET A 1 -50.78 62.25 -32.09
N THR A 2 -49.79 62.08 -31.24
CA THR A 2 -48.86 60.95 -31.15
C THR A 2 -49.43 59.86 -30.26
N GLU A 3 -49.51 58.62 -30.75
CA GLU A 3 -49.56 57.43 -29.89
C GLU A 3 -48.21 56.72 -29.93
N SER A 4 -47.56 56.68 -28.76
CA SER A 4 -46.34 55.95 -28.49
C SER A 4 -46.65 54.71 -27.66
N GLY A 5 -46.00 53.60 -28.00
CA GLY A 5 -45.57 52.62 -27.02
C GLY A 5 -46.18 51.22 -27.16
N SER A 6 -45.31 50.24 -27.39
CA SER A 6 -45.26 49.01 -26.58
C SER A 6 -44.08 48.15 -26.99
N ASN A 7 -43.17 47.95 -26.05
CA ASN A 7 -42.01 47.09 -26.12
C ASN A 7 -42.41 45.63 -26.31
N GLY A 8 -41.72 44.90 -27.18
CA GLY A 8 -41.90 43.47 -27.31
C GLY A 8 -40.73 42.82 -28.04
N GLY A 9 -39.54 42.85 -27.42
CA GLY A 9 -38.40 42.05 -27.86
C GLY A 9 -38.74 40.57 -27.83
N TRP A 10 -39.24 40.05 -28.95
CA TRP A 10 -39.47 38.61 -29.21
C TRP A 10 -38.62 38.14 -30.40
N GLY A 11 -37.45 38.75 -30.58
CA GLY A 11 -36.58 38.55 -31.74
C GLY A 11 -35.28 37.82 -31.41
N ALA A 12 -35.33 36.75 -30.62
CA ALA A 12 -34.24 35.76 -30.60
C ALA A 12 -34.83 34.41 -30.19
N SER A 13 -35.28 33.64 -31.18
CA SER A 13 -35.54 32.21 -31.03
C SER A 13 -34.30 31.57 -30.41
N ALA A 14 -34.47 30.76 -29.36
CA ALA A 14 -33.37 29.95 -28.84
C ALA A 14 -32.70 29.19 -30.00
N PRO A 15 -31.36 29.15 -30.07
CA PRO A 15 -30.65 28.53 -31.19
C PRO A 15 -31.12 27.08 -31.33
N ARG A 16 -31.62 26.77 -32.52
CA ARG A 16 -32.16 25.46 -32.88
C ARG A 16 -31.00 24.45 -32.86
N VAL A 17 -31.19 23.28 -32.25
CA VAL A 17 -30.13 22.27 -31.99
C VAL A 17 -29.40 21.83 -33.27
N ASP A 18 -30.07 21.95 -34.42
CA ASP A 18 -29.61 21.72 -35.79
C ASP A 18 -28.62 22.78 -36.32
N GLN A 19 -28.49 23.96 -35.70
CA GLN A 19 -27.45 24.96 -36.03
C GLN A 19 -26.11 24.69 -35.33
N ARG A 20 -26.03 23.70 -34.43
CA ARG A 20 -24.76 23.28 -33.84
C ARG A 20 -23.95 22.61 -34.94
N SER A 21 -22.99 23.33 -35.51
CA SER A 21 -22.04 22.78 -36.49
C SER A 21 -21.47 21.46 -35.92
N PRO A 22 -21.64 20.31 -36.61
CA PRO A 22 -21.13 19.03 -36.13
C PRO A 22 -19.64 19.10 -35.83
N GLY A 23 -18.90 19.92 -36.58
CA GLY A 23 -17.47 20.17 -36.38
C GLY A 23 -17.11 20.87 -35.07
N ALA A 24 -18.01 21.61 -34.42
CA ALA A 24 -17.71 22.33 -33.18
C ALA A 24 -17.77 21.45 -31.92
N GLN A 25 -18.43 20.29 -31.98
CA GLN A 25 -18.44 19.31 -30.88
C GLN A 25 -17.26 18.33 -30.93
N TYR A 26 -16.58 18.22 -32.07
CA TYR A 26 -15.34 17.42 -32.21
C TYR A 26 -14.07 18.26 -32.11
N VAL A 27 -14.17 19.58 -31.92
CA VAL A 27 -13.02 20.43 -31.59
C VAL A 27 -12.67 20.20 -30.13
N ALA A 28 -11.65 19.35 -29.96
CA ALA A 28 -10.81 19.26 -28.78
C ALA A 28 -11.55 18.92 -27.48
N ASP A 29 -12.24 17.78 -27.47
CA ASP A 29 -12.05 16.91 -26.31
C ASP A 29 -10.67 16.25 -26.42
N GLN A 30 -9.63 17.09 -26.33
CA GLN A 30 -8.30 16.64 -25.95
C GLN A 30 -8.40 16.28 -24.47
N HIS A 31 -9.13 15.21 -24.16
CA HIS A 31 -8.81 14.42 -22.99
C HIS A 31 -7.39 13.95 -23.22
N VAL A 32 -6.43 14.76 -22.75
CA VAL A 32 -5.07 14.33 -22.49
C VAL A 32 -5.28 13.06 -21.68
N ILE A 33 -5.06 11.91 -22.31
CA ILE A 33 -5.11 10.63 -21.64
C ILE A 33 -3.95 10.70 -20.67
N GLU A 34 -4.23 11.18 -19.46
CA GLU A 34 -3.28 11.16 -18.37
C GLU A 34 -3.08 9.68 -18.07
N TYR A 35 -1.93 9.17 -18.49
CA TYR A 35 -1.51 7.82 -18.15
C TYR A 35 -1.24 7.81 -16.65
N VAL A 36 -2.29 7.58 -15.85
CA VAL A 36 -2.15 7.38 -14.41
C VAL A 36 -1.53 6.01 -14.21
N GLU A 37 -0.25 5.99 -13.84
CA GLU A 37 0.44 4.75 -13.47
C GLU A 37 -0.34 4.08 -12.31
N PRO A 38 -0.80 2.82 -12.47
CA PRO A 38 -1.52 2.13 -11.41
C PRO A 38 -0.70 2.11 -10.11
N GLN A 39 -1.36 2.37 -8.98
CA GLN A 39 -0.70 2.32 -7.68
C GLN A 39 -0.31 0.86 -7.37
N LYS A 40 1.01 0.61 -7.29
CA LYS A 40 1.57 -0.71 -7.00
C LYS A 40 1.70 -0.93 -5.49
N PRO A 41 1.66 -2.19 -5.00
CA PRO A 41 1.88 -2.50 -3.59
C PRO A 41 3.25 -2.01 -3.11
N PRO A 42 3.37 -1.54 -1.86
CA PRO A 42 4.61 -0.98 -1.34
C PRO A 42 5.58 -2.09 -0.91
N LEU A 43 6.10 -2.84 -1.88
CA LEU A 43 6.91 -4.06 -1.69
C LEU A 43 8.18 -3.86 -0.84
N VAL A 44 8.70 -2.63 -0.76
CA VAL A 44 9.90 -2.32 0.04
C VAL A 44 9.71 -2.66 1.51
N TRP A 45 8.54 -2.37 2.09
CA TRP A 45 8.26 -2.66 3.50
C TRP A 45 8.17 -4.16 3.77
N LEU A 46 7.58 -4.89 2.83
CA LEU A 46 7.48 -6.34 2.88
C LEU A 46 8.84 -7.03 2.69
N ALA A 47 9.68 -6.51 1.80
CA ALA A 47 11.05 -6.98 1.63
C ALA A 47 11.88 -6.74 2.89
N LEU A 48 11.75 -5.57 3.53
CA LEU A 48 12.48 -5.30 4.77
C LEU A 48 12.03 -6.24 5.89
N SER A 49 10.73 -6.51 6.02
CA SER A 49 10.25 -7.46 7.04
C SER A 49 10.80 -8.86 6.80
N LEU A 50 10.86 -9.32 5.55
CA LEU A 50 11.48 -10.60 5.19
C LEU A 50 12.96 -10.65 5.58
N VAL A 51 13.72 -9.60 5.26
CA VAL A 51 15.14 -9.52 5.61
C VAL A 51 15.34 -9.55 7.12
N LEU A 52 14.53 -8.82 7.89
CA LEU A 52 14.59 -8.80 9.35
C LEU A 52 14.25 -10.15 9.97
N SER A 53 13.17 -10.79 9.51
CA SER A 53 12.78 -12.12 9.96
C SER A 53 13.86 -13.15 9.64
N LEU A 54 14.46 -13.09 8.44
CA LEU A 54 15.52 -14.00 8.04
C LEU A 54 16.80 -13.77 8.86
N ALA A 55 17.19 -12.51 9.09
CA ALA A 55 18.32 -12.17 9.93
C ALA A 55 18.11 -12.67 11.37
N GLY A 56 16.93 -12.47 11.95
CA GLY A 56 16.57 -12.98 13.27
C GLY A 56 16.61 -14.51 13.32
N LEU A 57 16.09 -15.20 12.29
CA LEU A 57 16.16 -16.66 12.21
C LEU A 57 17.60 -17.16 12.12
N VAL A 58 18.42 -16.56 11.25
CA VAL A 58 19.83 -16.94 11.09
C VAL A 58 20.60 -16.70 12.38
N MET A 59 20.35 -15.58 13.07
CA MET A 59 20.94 -15.34 14.40
C MET A 59 20.51 -16.40 15.41
N ALA A 60 19.22 -16.72 15.50
CA ALA A 60 18.72 -17.74 16.42
C ALA A 60 19.26 -19.15 16.11
N LEU A 61 19.62 -19.45 14.87
CA LEU A 61 20.16 -20.77 14.50
C LEU A 61 21.69 -20.84 14.59
N ALA A 62 22.39 -19.76 14.21
CA ALA A 62 23.85 -19.74 14.13
C ALA A 62 24.51 -19.31 15.44
N LEU A 63 23.84 -18.49 16.24
CA LEU A 63 24.37 -17.91 17.46
C LEU A 63 23.70 -18.58 18.66
N LYS A 64 24.53 -18.98 19.63
CA LYS A 64 24.08 -19.54 20.91
C LYS A 64 24.08 -18.44 21.97
N GLY A 65 23.25 -18.60 22.99
CA GLY A 65 23.18 -17.68 24.13
C GLY A 65 21.87 -16.91 24.19
N ALA A 66 21.38 -16.70 25.42
CA ALA A 66 20.19 -15.92 25.73
C ALA A 66 20.26 -14.49 25.18
N THR A 67 21.43 -13.85 25.25
CA THR A 67 21.62 -12.48 24.73
C THR A 67 21.34 -12.42 23.23
N MET A 68 21.88 -13.37 22.46
CA MET A 68 21.65 -13.47 21.02
C MET A 68 20.22 -13.88 20.69
N GLY A 69 19.62 -14.75 21.50
CA GLY A 69 18.19 -15.07 21.43
C GLY A 69 17.33 -13.82 21.59
N LEU A 70 17.65 -12.93 22.53
CA LEU A 70 16.90 -11.69 22.76
C LEU A 70 17.03 -10.71 21.60
N VAL A 71 18.22 -10.58 21.01
CA VAL A 71 18.44 -9.77 19.80
C VAL A 71 17.64 -10.33 18.61
N ALA A 72 17.71 -11.64 18.38
CA ALA A 72 16.94 -12.32 17.36
C ALA A 72 15.42 -12.15 17.55
N TRP A 73 14.96 -12.20 18.80
CA TRP A 73 13.57 -11.97 19.18
C TRP A 73 13.12 -10.53 18.84
N VAL A 74 13.93 -9.51 19.16
CA VAL A 74 13.60 -8.11 18.83
C VAL A 74 13.51 -7.89 17.31
N LEU A 75 14.46 -8.46 16.56
CA LEU A 75 14.53 -8.33 15.10
C LEU A 75 13.32 -8.99 14.42
N ALA A 76 13.05 -10.25 14.75
CA ALA A 76 12.00 -11.03 14.10
C ALA A 76 10.60 -10.77 14.68
N GLY A 77 10.51 -10.36 15.94
CA GLY A 77 9.24 -10.07 16.61
C GLY A 77 8.82 -8.62 16.35
N PRO A 78 9.01 -7.70 17.32
CA PRO A 78 8.55 -6.32 17.21
C PRO A 78 8.92 -5.65 15.88
N LEU A 79 10.18 -5.73 15.46
CA LEU A 79 10.66 -4.95 14.31
C LEU A 79 10.07 -5.46 12.98
N ALA A 80 10.18 -6.77 12.70
CA ALA A 80 9.63 -7.34 11.47
C ALA A 80 8.09 -7.28 11.43
N ILE A 81 7.39 -7.53 12.54
CA ILE A 81 5.93 -7.46 12.61
C ILE A 81 5.44 -6.03 12.39
N SER A 82 6.10 -5.03 13.00
CA SER A 82 5.77 -3.62 12.75
C SER A 82 5.91 -3.26 11.27
N MET A 83 6.94 -3.77 10.60
CA MET A 83 7.15 -3.52 9.17
C MET A 83 6.04 -4.12 8.28
N VAL A 84 5.53 -5.30 8.62
CA VAL A 84 4.32 -5.87 7.99
C VAL A 84 3.09 -5.00 8.28
N GLY A 85 2.98 -4.45 9.49
CA GLY A 85 1.93 -3.49 9.85
C GLY A 85 1.97 -2.22 8.99
N VAL A 86 3.16 -1.63 8.79
CA VAL A 86 3.34 -0.46 7.92
C VAL A 86 3.02 -0.81 6.46
N TYR A 87 3.45 -1.99 5.99
CA TYR A 87 3.06 -2.49 4.67
C TYR A 87 1.53 -2.53 4.52
N ASN A 88 0.82 -3.13 5.49
CA ASN A 88 -0.64 -3.22 5.44
C ASN A 88 -1.31 -1.85 5.43
N ALA A 89 -0.87 -0.93 6.29
CA ALA A 89 -1.43 0.43 6.32
C ALA A 89 -1.21 1.16 4.99
N ALA A 90 -0.01 1.06 4.42
CA ALA A 90 0.31 1.68 3.14
C ALA A 90 -0.42 1.00 1.96
N ASP A 91 -0.60 -0.31 2.01
CA ASP A 91 -1.34 -1.08 1.00
C ASP A 91 -2.83 -0.77 1.03
N MET A 92 -3.44 -0.68 2.22
CA MET A 92 -4.85 -0.28 2.38
C MET A 92 -5.10 1.13 1.81
N LYS A 93 -4.22 2.08 2.12
CA LYS A 93 -4.31 3.45 1.56
C LYS A 93 -4.19 3.48 0.04
N ARG A 94 -3.43 2.56 -0.57
CA ARG A 94 -3.31 2.46 -2.04
C ARG A 94 -4.52 1.77 -2.68
N ARG A 95 -5.14 0.81 -1.98
CA ARG A 95 -6.38 0.15 -2.41
C ARG A 95 -7.60 1.08 -2.43
N GLU A 96 -7.57 2.15 -1.64
CA GLU A 96 -8.61 3.20 -1.69
C GLU A 96 -8.54 4.03 -2.98
N SER A 97 -7.40 4.02 -3.70
CA SER A 97 -7.33 4.62 -5.02
C SER A 97 -8.05 3.74 -6.04
N GLY A 98 -8.96 4.32 -6.83
CA GLY A 98 -9.76 3.59 -7.82
C GLY A 98 -8.96 2.89 -8.93
N TRP A 99 -7.63 3.07 -8.97
CA TRP A 99 -6.69 2.55 -9.96
C TRP A 99 -5.59 1.67 -9.29
N TYR A 100 -6.01 0.76 -8.41
CA TYR A 100 -5.13 -0.21 -7.75
C TYR A 100 -5.03 -1.51 -8.55
N ALA A 101 -3.80 -1.98 -8.80
CA ALA A 101 -3.54 -3.25 -9.44
C ALA A 101 -3.23 -4.33 -8.37
N PRO A 102 -4.15 -5.29 -8.12
CA PRO A 102 -3.89 -6.34 -7.13
C PRO A 102 -2.74 -7.25 -7.58
N SER A 103 -1.84 -7.55 -6.63
CA SER A 103 -0.71 -8.45 -6.84
C SER A 103 -0.81 -9.67 -5.93
N GLY A 104 -1.02 -10.85 -6.52
CA GLY A 104 -1.03 -12.12 -5.78
C GLY A 104 0.32 -12.44 -5.12
N LEU A 105 1.42 -11.94 -5.70
CA LEU A 105 2.76 -12.10 -5.13
C LEU A 105 2.90 -11.36 -3.79
N ALA A 106 2.28 -10.19 -3.66
CA ALA A 106 2.35 -9.40 -2.44
C ALA A 106 1.55 -10.03 -1.28
N ASP A 107 0.40 -10.63 -1.58
CA ASP A 107 -0.37 -11.39 -0.59
C ASP A 107 0.36 -12.66 -0.12
N TRP A 108 0.98 -13.40 -1.04
CA TRP A 108 1.76 -14.59 -0.68
C TRP A 108 3.03 -14.22 0.10
N GLY A 109 3.73 -13.16 -0.34
CA GLY A 109 4.89 -12.62 0.35
C GLY A 109 4.57 -12.16 1.78
N ARG A 110 3.38 -11.56 2.00
CA ARG A 110 2.94 -11.16 3.36
C ARG A 110 2.79 -12.37 4.26
N ARG A 111 2.14 -13.43 3.78
CA ARG A 111 1.98 -14.68 4.53
C ARG A 111 3.33 -15.30 4.88
N LEU A 112 4.23 -15.36 3.90
CA LEU A 112 5.57 -15.88 4.11
C LEU A 112 6.34 -15.06 5.17
N ALA A 113 6.29 -13.73 5.09
CA ALA A 113 6.95 -12.85 6.04
C ALA A 113 6.47 -13.09 7.49
N VAL A 114 5.15 -13.24 7.67
CA VAL A 114 4.54 -13.51 8.98
C VAL A 114 4.95 -14.89 9.49
N LEU A 115 4.88 -15.93 8.65
CA LEU A 115 5.29 -17.28 9.04
C LEU A 115 6.76 -17.32 9.45
N LEU A 116 7.63 -16.68 8.68
CA LEU A 116 9.07 -16.66 8.94
C LEU A 116 9.38 -15.88 10.24
N ALA A 117 8.67 -14.77 10.48
CA ALA A 117 8.75 -14.04 11.75
C ALA A 117 8.37 -14.92 12.95
N LEU A 118 7.24 -15.65 12.87
CA LEU A 118 6.77 -16.51 13.96
C LEU A 118 7.75 -17.65 14.26
N VAL A 119 8.31 -18.28 13.23
CA VAL A 119 9.32 -19.34 13.40
C VAL A 119 10.56 -18.78 14.08
N ALA A 120 11.08 -17.64 13.62
CA ALA A 120 12.25 -17.00 14.20
C ALA A 120 12.01 -16.59 15.67
N VAL A 121 10.85 -16.00 15.99
CA VAL A 121 10.46 -15.65 17.36
C VAL A 121 10.36 -16.88 18.25
N GLY A 122 9.79 -17.98 17.75
CA GLY A 122 9.69 -19.24 18.49
C GLY A 122 11.06 -19.82 18.86
N PHE A 123 11.99 -19.86 17.90
CA PHE A 123 13.37 -20.29 18.15
C PHE A 123 14.10 -19.38 19.14
N ALA A 124 13.97 -18.07 18.96
CA ALA A 124 14.58 -17.07 19.83
C ALA A 124 14.08 -17.20 21.28
N ALA A 125 12.77 -17.35 21.47
CA ALA A 125 12.17 -17.58 22.79
C ALA A 125 12.62 -18.90 23.42
N TRP A 126 12.75 -19.97 22.61
CA TRP A 126 13.25 -21.26 23.09
C TRP A 126 14.69 -21.18 23.59
N LEU A 127 15.58 -20.47 22.88
CA LEU A 127 16.97 -20.27 23.33
C LEU A 127 17.04 -19.56 24.68
N VAL A 128 16.30 -18.46 24.82
CA VAL A 128 16.24 -17.70 26.08
C VAL A 128 15.72 -18.58 27.21
N ALA A 129 14.63 -19.32 26.98
CA ALA A 129 14.06 -20.22 27.97
C ALA A 129 15.02 -21.36 28.36
N ASN A 130 15.73 -21.94 27.39
CA ASN A 130 16.68 -23.02 27.63
C ASN A 130 17.88 -22.55 28.47
N ASP A 131 18.41 -21.35 28.20
CA ASP A 131 19.53 -20.81 28.96
C ASP A 131 19.12 -20.39 30.38
N VAL A 132 17.92 -19.81 30.53
CA VAL A 132 17.33 -19.50 31.84
C VAL A 132 17.12 -20.79 32.65
N ALA A 133 16.58 -21.85 32.03
CA ALA A 133 16.38 -23.14 32.69
C ALA A 133 17.69 -23.81 33.12
N ARG A 134 18.79 -23.55 32.40
CA ARG A 134 20.14 -24.05 32.71
C ARG A 134 20.91 -23.14 33.67
N GLY A 135 20.41 -21.93 33.96
CA GLY A 135 21.13 -20.93 34.76
C GLY A 135 22.39 -20.39 34.09
N THR A 136 22.54 -20.57 32.76
CA THR A 136 23.74 -20.22 32.00
C THR A 136 23.53 -19.00 31.12
N TRP A 137 23.01 -17.91 31.69
CA TRP A 137 22.79 -16.67 30.94
C TRP A 137 24.11 -16.15 30.37
N THR A 138 24.23 -16.18 29.04
CA THR A 138 25.39 -15.67 28.28
C THR A 138 24.91 -14.87 27.08
#